data_AF-L1JVX9-F1
#
_entry.id   AF-L1JVX9-F1
#
_cell.length_a   1.000
_cell.length_b   1.000
_cell.length_c   1.000
_cell.angle_alpha   90.00
_cell.angle_beta   90.00
_cell.angle_gamma   90.00
#
_symmetry.space_group_name_H-M   'P 1'
#
loop_
_entity.id
_entity.type
_entity.pdbx_description
1 polymer ?
#
loop_
_entity_poly.entity_id
_entity_poly.type
_entity_poly.pdbx_seq_one_letter_code
_entity_poly.pdbx_strand_id
1 'polypeptide(L)'
;MNIFVSEKQARAVPARLLMENETVSEYDLELERALYGNENFGMVNHYLRPSTGQRAHLYVSDATCRILGLHAEEALARLASRELSLVTTEFNSFCYVMFGTWFFATRPGRPLSLVGCIRDLGSKGEKGGVMARYVQQPEFDCHGRLRSMKTFMFPLDKKSYESLLENPHDPFSTFNHHISGGRDYDTWMNDFESDVFAGETILGMQKSKQGMERLEELGRELERMYQPFVEHAEKILLEKMPGGLKVAGPHSDLLSAVATMNDGRRGREQEGVR
;
A
#
# COMPACT_ATOMS: atom_id res chain seq x y z
N MET A 1 -5.01 48.45 -40.19
CA MET A 1 -5.57 47.82 -38.98
C MET A 1 -4.75 46.56 -38.74
N ASN A 2 -3.72 46.65 -37.91
CA ASN A 2 -2.75 45.58 -37.69
C ASN A 2 -3.16 44.78 -36.45
N ILE A 3 -3.41 43.49 -36.63
CA ILE A 3 -3.69 42.55 -35.53
C ILE A 3 -2.34 42.03 -35.04
N PHE A 4 -1.97 42.43 -33.81
CA PHE A 4 -0.83 41.87 -33.11
C PHE A 4 -1.13 40.42 -32.70
N VAL A 5 -0.39 39.48 -33.28
CA VAL A 5 -0.28 38.12 -32.77
C VAL A 5 0.68 38.16 -31.58
N SER A 6 0.14 38.10 -30.36
CA SER A 6 0.92 37.88 -29.15
C SER A 6 1.25 36.39 -29.05
N GLU A 7 2.43 35.99 -29.55
CA GLU A 7 3.07 34.74 -29.15
C GLU A 7 3.22 34.73 -27.62
N LYS A 8 2.35 33.99 -26.92
CA LYS A 8 2.61 33.60 -25.54
C LYS A 8 3.74 32.56 -25.55
N GLN A 9 4.98 33.04 -25.53
CA GLN A 9 6.10 32.30 -24.99
C GLN A 9 5.76 31.93 -23.54
N ALA A 10 5.26 30.72 -23.33
CA ALA A 10 5.24 30.11 -22.02
C ALA A 10 6.71 29.92 -21.60
N ARG A 11 7.25 30.90 -20.88
CA ARG A 11 8.52 30.76 -20.17
C ARG A 11 8.36 29.58 -19.22
N ALA A 12 9.03 28.47 -19.54
CA ALA A 12 9.22 27.40 -18.60
C ALA A 12 9.84 28.02 -17.34
N VAL A 13 9.11 27.96 -16.22
CA VAL A 13 9.67 28.32 -14.91
C VAL A 13 10.93 27.47 -14.74
N PRO A 14 12.11 28.04 -14.50
CA PRO A 14 13.32 27.26 -14.35
C PRO A 14 13.11 26.26 -13.22
N ALA A 15 13.28 24.97 -13.49
CA ALA A 15 13.09 23.88 -12.50
C ALA A 15 13.86 24.11 -11.19
N ARG A 16 14.90 24.94 -11.21
CA ARG A 16 15.65 25.40 -10.03
C ARG A 16 14.81 26.20 -9.02
N LEU A 17 13.88 27.06 -9.46
CA LEU A 17 13.04 27.87 -8.57
C LEU A 17 11.92 27.05 -7.89
N LEU A 18 11.60 25.86 -8.40
CA LEU A 18 10.58 24.96 -7.85
C LEU A 18 11.14 23.95 -6.83
N MET A 19 12.47 23.83 -6.75
CA MET A 19 13.19 22.90 -5.86
C MET A 19 13.59 23.54 -4.53
N GLU A 20 13.43 24.86 -4.37
CA GLU A 20 13.99 25.61 -3.22
C GLU A 20 13.20 25.41 -1.90
N ASN A 21 11.98 24.86 -1.94
CA ASN A 21 11.16 24.59 -0.75
C ASN A 21 10.72 23.12 -0.63
N GLU A 22 11.62 22.17 -0.90
CA GLU A 22 11.38 20.74 -0.61
C GLU A 22 11.59 20.38 0.88
N THR A 23 11.85 21.38 1.73
CA THR A 23 11.97 21.22 3.16
C THR A 23 10.58 21.28 3.81
N VAL A 24 10.36 20.38 4.77
CA VAL A 24 9.14 20.44 5.59
C VAL A 24 9.23 21.70 6.44
N SER A 25 8.21 22.55 6.38
CA SER A 25 8.16 23.76 7.18
C SER A 25 8.06 23.42 8.67
N GLU A 26 8.85 24.06 9.53
CA GLU A 26 8.69 23.94 10.98
C GLU A 26 7.27 24.29 11.42
N TYR A 27 6.63 25.26 10.75
CA TYR A 27 5.24 25.62 10.97
C TYR A 27 4.26 24.48 10.68
N ASP A 28 4.49 23.70 9.62
CA ASP A 28 3.63 22.55 9.28
C ASP A 28 3.74 21.47 10.38
N LEU A 29 4.94 21.27 10.92
CA LEU A 29 5.20 20.33 12.02
C LEU A 29 4.57 20.79 13.33
N GLU A 30 4.67 22.08 13.65
CA GLU A 30 4.02 22.67 14.82
C GLU A 30 2.50 22.59 14.72
N LEU A 31 1.94 22.83 13.54
CA LEU A 31 0.51 22.70 13.28
C LEU A 31 0.05 21.26 13.50
N GLU A 32 0.78 20.27 13.01
CA GLU A 32 0.44 18.85 13.26
C GLU A 32 0.52 18.47 14.73
N ARG A 33 1.52 18.97 15.46
CA ARG A 33 1.62 18.77 16.91
C ARG A 33 0.43 19.40 17.64
N ALA A 34 0.05 20.62 17.25
CA ALA A 34 -1.09 21.32 17.86
C ALA A 34 -2.43 20.63 17.55
N LEU A 35 -2.61 20.14 16.32
CA LEU A 35 -3.86 19.51 15.88
C LEU A 35 -4.00 18.07 16.38
N TYR A 36 -2.92 17.30 16.40
CA TYR A 36 -2.98 15.84 16.60
C TYR A 36 -2.27 15.35 17.86
N GLY A 37 -1.59 16.23 18.61
CA GLY A 37 -0.86 15.85 19.82
C GLY A 37 -1.75 15.32 20.94
N ASN A 38 -2.98 15.83 21.04
CA ASN A 38 -3.92 15.50 22.12
C ASN A 38 -5.12 14.65 21.68
N GLU A 39 -5.08 14.08 20.48
CA GLU A 39 -6.18 13.31 19.93
C GLU A 39 -6.26 11.89 20.52
N ASN A 40 -7.46 11.31 20.48
CA ASN A 40 -7.70 9.91 20.90
C ASN A 40 -7.33 8.88 19.82
N PHE A 41 -6.81 9.33 18.68
CA PHE A 41 -6.34 8.49 17.59
C PHE A 41 -4.85 8.70 17.35
N GLY A 42 -4.15 7.64 16.95
CA GLY A 42 -2.77 7.70 16.54
C GLY A 42 -2.62 8.44 15.21
N MET A 43 -1.54 9.17 15.04
CA MET A 43 -1.15 9.80 13.79
C MET A 43 0.34 9.52 13.54
N VAL A 44 0.65 9.12 12.30
CA VAL A 44 2.03 9.03 11.77
C VAL A 44 2.05 9.78 10.45
N ASN A 45 2.97 10.71 10.27
CA ASN A 45 3.15 11.37 8.97
C ASN A 45 4.58 11.16 8.44
N HIS A 46 4.68 10.52 7.28
CA HIS A 46 5.92 10.40 6.54
C HIS A 46 6.02 11.55 5.54
N TYR A 47 6.95 12.46 5.77
CA TYR A 47 7.29 13.49 4.81
C TYR A 47 8.39 13.00 3.88
N LEU A 48 8.21 13.20 2.59
CA LEU A 48 9.12 12.76 1.54
C LEU A 48 9.60 13.97 0.75
N ARG A 49 10.85 13.90 0.27
CA ARG A 49 11.34 14.83 -0.76
C ARG A 49 10.79 14.38 -2.10
N PRO A 50 9.93 15.16 -2.78
CA PRO A 50 9.29 14.70 -4.01
C PRO A 50 10.29 14.38 -5.13
N SER A 51 11.42 15.09 -5.18
CA SER A 51 12.48 14.87 -6.19
C SER A 51 13.21 13.53 -6.06
N THR A 52 13.40 13.02 -4.85
CA THR A 52 14.20 11.81 -4.59
C THR A 52 13.37 10.64 -4.05
N GLY A 53 12.14 10.89 -3.61
CA GLY A 53 11.33 9.93 -2.85
C GLY A 53 11.91 9.58 -1.47
N GLN A 54 13.00 10.22 -1.05
CA GLN A 54 13.61 9.95 0.25
C GLN A 54 12.80 10.60 1.36
N ARG A 55 12.72 9.92 2.51
CA ARG A 55 12.07 10.45 3.70
C ARG A 55 12.84 11.66 4.21
N ALA A 56 12.15 12.79 4.31
CA ALA A 56 12.68 14.04 4.84
C ALA A 56 12.48 14.13 6.35
N HIS A 57 11.29 13.74 6.82
CA HIS A 57 10.89 13.84 8.23
C HIS A 57 9.85 12.76 8.56
N LEU A 58 9.73 12.45 9.85
CA LEU A 58 8.72 11.55 10.38
C LEU A 58 8.10 12.19 11.63
N TYR A 59 6.78 12.30 11.65
CA TYR A 59 6.02 12.68 12.83
C TYR A 59 5.26 11.48 13.37
N VAL A 60 5.21 11.34 14.69
CA VAL A 60 4.44 10.33 15.41
C VAL A 60 3.76 11.03 16.59
N SER A 61 2.45 10.85 16.75
CA SER A 61 1.72 11.42 17.89
C SER A 61 1.87 10.56 19.15
N ASP A 62 1.68 11.17 20.31
CA ASP A 62 1.70 10.48 21.60
C ASP A 62 0.64 9.36 21.67
N ALA A 63 -0.50 9.56 21.01
CA ALA A 63 -1.53 8.53 20.90
C ALA A 63 -1.03 7.30 20.14
N THR A 64 -0.27 7.48 19.06
CA THR A 64 0.38 6.35 18.36
C THR A 64 1.32 5.60 19.30
N CYS A 65 2.16 6.31 20.04
CA CYS A 65 3.07 5.72 21.02
C CYS A 65 2.31 4.89 22.07
N ARG A 66 1.19 5.40 22.59
CA ARG A 66 0.31 4.67 23.51
C ARG A 66 -0.31 3.43 22.88
N ILE A 67 -0.82 3.52 21.64
CA ILE A 67 -1.45 2.40 20.93
C ILE A 67 -0.41 1.30 20.64
N LEU A 68 0.80 1.69 20.24
CA LEU A 68 1.89 0.76 19.96
C LEU A 68 2.55 0.23 21.24
N GLY A 69 2.33 0.88 22.38
CA GLY A 69 3.03 0.57 23.62
C GLY A 69 4.53 0.88 23.58
N LEU A 70 4.93 1.91 22.81
CA LEU A 70 6.33 2.29 22.59
C LEU A 70 6.62 3.68 23.13
N HIS A 71 7.87 3.90 23.55
CA HIS A 71 8.38 5.26 23.71
C HIS A 71 8.51 5.95 22.36
N ALA A 72 8.38 7.28 22.32
CA ALA A 72 8.35 8.05 21.07
C ALA A 72 9.63 7.86 20.23
N GLU A 73 10.79 7.85 20.87
CA GLU A 73 12.08 7.64 20.23
C GLU A 73 12.20 6.24 19.63
N GLU A 74 11.68 5.23 20.32
CA GLU A 74 11.67 3.85 19.82
C GLU A 74 10.71 3.68 18.65
N ALA A 75 9.50 4.26 18.73
CA ALA A 75 8.54 4.26 17.62
C ALA A 75 9.15 4.94 16.38
N LEU A 76 9.77 6.10 16.55
CA LEU A 76 10.46 6.82 15.48
C LEU A 76 11.61 6.00 14.89
N ALA A 77 12.46 5.40 15.74
CA ALA A 77 13.59 4.59 15.31
C ALA A 77 13.13 3.38 14.48
N ARG A 78 12.14 2.61 14.98
CA ARG A 78 11.61 1.42 14.30
C ARG A 78 10.86 1.77 13.00
N LEU A 79 10.12 2.88 12.96
CA LEU A 79 9.51 3.36 11.71
C LEU A 79 10.58 3.84 10.72
N ALA A 80 11.66 4.45 11.19
CA ALA A 80 12.77 4.93 10.36
C ALA A 80 13.56 3.77 9.75
N SER A 81 13.86 2.72 10.54
CA SER A 81 14.52 1.48 10.11
C SER A 81 13.61 0.56 9.30
N ARG A 82 12.31 0.86 9.21
CA ARG A 82 11.25 0.02 8.61
C ARG A 82 11.00 -1.28 9.38
N GLU A 83 11.50 -1.40 10.60
CA GLU A 83 11.25 -2.53 11.50
C GLU A 83 9.83 -2.52 12.07
N LEU A 84 9.22 -1.33 12.17
CA LEU A 84 7.79 -1.19 12.44
C LEU A 84 7.09 -0.79 11.14
N SER A 85 6.59 -1.77 10.41
CA SER A 85 5.70 -1.48 9.30
C SER A 85 4.27 -1.39 9.82
N LEU A 86 3.55 -0.32 9.46
CA LEU A 86 2.09 -0.21 9.70
C LEU A 86 1.31 -1.28 8.92
N VAL A 87 1.99 -1.98 8.01
CA VAL A 87 1.51 -3.15 7.29
C VAL A 87 2.39 -4.35 7.64
N THR A 88 1.80 -5.38 8.22
CA THR A 88 2.54 -6.34 9.07
C THR A 88 3.27 -7.47 8.34
N THR A 89 3.01 -7.75 7.06
CA THR A 89 3.66 -8.87 6.35
C THR A 89 4.04 -8.44 4.93
N GLU A 90 4.95 -9.18 4.28
CA GLU A 90 5.29 -8.98 2.87
C GLU A 90 4.03 -9.04 1.99
N PHE A 91 3.20 -10.07 2.20
CA PHE A 91 1.93 -10.23 1.49
C PHE A 91 0.99 -9.03 1.72
N ASN A 92 0.82 -8.58 2.96
CA ASN A 92 0.00 -7.41 3.26
C ASN A 92 0.54 -6.14 2.60
N SER A 93 1.87 -5.98 2.55
CA SER A 93 2.52 -4.87 1.86
C SER A 93 2.30 -4.92 0.36
N PHE A 94 2.34 -6.11 -0.25
CA PHE A 94 2.03 -6.29 -1.66
C PHE A 94 0.58 -5.94 -1.97
N CYS A 95 -0.37 -6.48 -1.20
CA CYS A 95 -1.79 -6.15 -1.29
C CYS A 95 -2.00 -4.63 -1.17
N TYR A 96 -1.37 -4.00 -0.18
CA TYR A 96 -1.44 -2.56 0.01
C TYR A 96 -1.01 -1.77 -1.23
N VAL A 97 0.14 -2.10 -1.82
CA VAL A 97 0.65 -1.39 -2.99
C VAL A 97 -0.29 -1.56 -4.18
N MET A 98 -0.74 -2.79 -4.45
CA MET A 98 -1.58 -3.09 -5.60
C MET A 98 -2.98 -2.48 -5.48
N PHE A 99 -3.64 -2.67 -4.34
CA PHE A 99 -4.96 -2.10 -4.09
C PHE A 99 -4.91 -0.58 -3.92
N GLY A 100 -3.90 -0.07 -3.24
CA GLY A 100 -3.72 1.37 -3.04
C GLY A 100 -3.48 2.11 -4.35
N THR A 101 -2.62 1.59 -5.23
CA THR A 101 -2.39 2.19 -6.55
C THR A 101 -3.69 2.29 -7.36
N TRP A 102 -4.45 1.21 -7.42
CA TRP A 102 -5.75 1.21 -8.08
C TRP A 102 -6.75 2.17 -7.42
N PHE A 103 -6.81 2.18 -6.09
CA PHE A 103 -7.75 3.00 -5.34
C PHE A 103 -7.48 4.50 -5.54
N PHE A 104 -6.23 4.92 -5.44
CA PHE A 104 -5.86 6.32 -5.66
C PHE A 104 -6.07 6.77 -7.11
N ALA A 105 -5.91 5.86 -8.08
CA ALA A 105 -6.18 6.14 -9.49
C ALA A 105 -7.69 6.27 -9.79
N THR A 106 -8.53 5.41 -9.20
CA THR A 106 -9.98 5.39 -9.46
C THR A 106 -10.79 6.33 -8.56
N ARG A 107 -10.25 6.67 -7.39
CA ARG A 107 -10.91 7.49 -6.36
C ARG A 107 -9.95 8.56 -5.81
N PRO A 108 -9.49 9.49 -6.65
CA PRO A 108 -8.53 10.52 -6.23
C PRO A 108 -9.09 11.35 -5.06
N GLY A 109 -8.23 11.64 -4.08
CA GLY A 109 -8.58 12.41 -2.89
C GLY A 109 -9.38 11.67 -1.83
N ARG A 110 -9.78 10.40 -2.06
CA ARG A 110 -10.33 9.57 -0.99
C ARG A 110 -9.19 8.93 -0.19
N PRO A 111 -9.29 8.88 1.15
CA PRO A 111 -8.31 8.17 1.94
C PRO A 111 -8.51 6.66 1.81
N LEU A 112 -7.42 5.91 1.87
CA LEU A 112 -7.44 4.46 1.88
C LEU A 112 -7.60 3.97 3.31
N SER A 113 -8.62 3.14 3.58
CA SER A 113 -8.82 2.52 4.89
C SER A 113 -8.38 1.05 4.86
N LEU A 114 -7.60 0.66 5.86
CA LEU A 114 -7.10 -0.70 6.06
C LEU A 114 -7.34 -1.09 7.51
N VAL A 115 -7.39 -2.39 7.79
CA VAL A 115 -7.45 -2.91 9.15
C VAL A 115 -6.28 -3.86 9.36
N GLY A 116 -5.68 -3.81 10.55
CA GLY A 116 -4.66 -4.77 10.97
C GLY A 116 -4.60 -4.89 12.48
N CYS A 117 -4.08 -6.02 12.95
CA CYS A 117 -3.76 -6.22 14.35
C CYS A 117 -2.30 -5.82 14.60
N ILE A 118 -2.05 -5.10 15.68
CA ILE A 118 -0.71 -4.65 16.11
C ILE A 118 -0.40 -5.32 17.44
N ARG A 119 0.87 -5.61 17.72
CA ARG A 119 1.25 -6.06 19.06
C ARG A 119 1.07 -4.93 20.05
N ASP A 120 0.37 -5.22 21.13
CA ASP A 120 0.40 -4.38 22.31
C ASP A 120 1.71 -4.65 23.06
N LEU A 121 2.67 -3.74 22.93
CA LEU A 121 3.95 -3.84 23.63
C LEU A 121 3.92 -3.15 25.01
N GLY A 122 2.83 -2.47 25.34
CA GLY A 122 2.73 -1.57 26.49
C GLY A 122 1.86 -2.11 27.63
N SER A 123 0.86 -2.96 27.33
CA SER A 123 0.11 -3.65 28.39
C SER A 123 0.95 -4.76 29.00
N LYS A 124 0.84 -4.94 30.33
CA LYS A 124 1.61 -5.92 31.12
C LYS A 124 1.31 -7.40 30.77
N GLY A 125 0.60 -7.68 29.68
CA GLY A 125 0.26 -9.02 29.22
C GLY A 125 1.09 -9.40 28.00
N GLU A 126 1.87 -10.47 28.11
CA GLU A 126 2.82 -10.96 27.09
C GLU A 126 2.20 -11.39 25.73
N LYS A 127 0.88 -11.22 25.52
CA LYS A 127 0.14 -11.74 24.35
C LYS A 127 -1.02 -10.84 23.88
N GLY A 128 -0.97 -9.53 24.15
CA GLY A 128 -2.01 -8.61 23.68
C GLY A 128 -1.80 -8.17 22.22
N GLY A 129 -2.87 -8.18 21.42
CA GLY A 129 -2.95 -7.46 20.15
C GLY A 129 -3.93 -6.29 20.26
N VAL A 130 -3.77 -5.25 19.45
CA VAL A 130 -4.74 -4.19 19.25
C VAL A 130 -5.17 -4.21 17.80
N MET A 131 -6.45 -4.47 17.55
CA MET A 131 -7.03 -4.25 16.24
C MET A 131 -7.11 -2.75 15.97
N ALA A 132 -6.58 -2.31 14.84
CA ALA A 132 -6.57 -0.91 14.46
C ALA A 132 -7.00 -0.72 13.00
N ARG A 133 -7.79 0.32 12.78
CA ARG A 133 -8.04 0.87 11.44
C ARG A 133 -6.95 1.88 11.12
N TYR A 134 -6.28 1.68 9.99
CA TYR A 134 -5.40 2.67 9.40
C TYR A 134 -6.14 3.42 8.32
N VAL A 135 -6.16 4.75 8.40
CA VAL A 135 -6.68 5.62 7.35
C VAL A 135 -5.49 6.38 6.78
N GLN A 136 -5.18 6.13 5.52
CA GLN A 136 -4.01 6.68 4.86
C GLN A 136 -4.39 7.70 3.80
N GLN A 137 -3.75 8.86 3.88
CA GLN A 137 -4.00 9.98 3.01
C GLN A 137 -2.66 10.45 2.41
N PRO A 138 -2.40 10.12 1.12
CA PRO A 138 -1.27 10.68 0.41
C PRO A 138 -1.54 12.14 0.04
N GLU A 139 -0.50 12.96 0.13
CA GLU A 139 -0.49 14.31 -0.43
C GLU A 139 0.58 14.39 -1.51
N PHE A 140 0.20 14.93 -2.66
CA PHE A 140 1.05 15.04 -3.83
C PHE A 140 1.39 16.50 -4.10
N ASP A 141 2.55 16.74 -4.72
CA ASP A 141 2.87 18.04 -5.27
C ASP A 141 2.11 18.29 -6.60
N CYS A 142 2.33 19.47 -7.20
CA CYS A 142 1.71 19.86 -8.47
C CYS A 142 2.14 18.99 -9.67
N HIS A 143 3.16 18.14 -9.51
CA HIS A 143 3.64 17.19 -10.51
C HIS A 143 3.16 15.76 -10.26
N GLY A 144 2.33 15.54 -9.23
CA GLY A 144 1.82 14.22 -8.86
C GLY A 144 2.84 13.37 -8.10
N ARG A 145 3.93 13.95 -7.58
CA ARG A 145 4.94 13.25 -6.78
C ARG A 145 4.53 13.27 -5.31
N LEU A 146 4.72 12.16 -4.60
CA LEU A 146 4.31 12.03 -3.21
C LEU A 146 5.16 12.96 -2.31
N ARG A 147 4.49 13.89 -1.62
CA ARG A 147 5.08 14.85 -0.68
C ARG A 147 4.95 14.36 0.76
N SER A 148 3.81 13.79 1.12
CA SER A 148 3.63 13.19 2.43
C SER A 148 2.61 12.06 2.42
N MET A 149 2.73 11.16 3.40
CA MET A 149 1.75 10.10 3.65
C MET A 149 1.32 10.17 5.11
N LYS A 150 0.09 10.65 5.33
CA LYS A 150 -0.55 10.71 6.63
C LYS A 150 -1.23 9.38 6.91
N THR A 151 -0.91 8.75 8.04
CA THR A 151 -1.57 7.54 8.51
C THR A 151 -2.21 7.80 9.87
N PHE A 152 -3.54 7.80 9.89
CA PHE A 152 -4.32 7.86 11.12
C PHE A 152 -4.62 6.45 11.61
N MET A 153 -4.53 6.22 12.91
CA MET A 153 -4.67 4.91 13.55
C MET A 153 -5.78 4.98 14.60
N PHE A 154 -6.84 4.20 14.38
CA PHE A 154 -8.00 4.14 15.27
C PHE A 154 -8.11 2.73 15.85
N PRO A 155 -7.92 2.53 17.16
CA PRO A 155 -8.26 1.26 17.79
C PRO A 155 -9.71 0.88 17.49
N LEU A 156 -9.93 -0.37 17.13
CA LEU A 156 -11.26 -0.90 16.82
C LEU A 156 -11.66 -1.90 17.91
N ASP A 157 -12.89 -1.78 18.36
CA ASP A 157 -13.56 -2.88 19.06
C ASP A 157 -14.17 -3.87 18.06
N LYS A 158 -14.60 -5.03 18.57
CA LYS A 158 -15.22 -6.10 17.78
C LYS A 158 -16.38 -5.59 16.92
N LYS A 159 -17.29 -4.83 17.51
CA LYS A 159 -18.49 -4.33 16.83
C LYS A 159 -18.13 -3.39 15.67
N SER A 160 -17.14 -2.51 15.89
CA SER A 160 -16.67 -1.58 14.88
C SER A 160 -15.97 -2.32 13.74
N TYR A 161 -15.16 -3.33 14.05
CA TYR A 161 -14.54 -4.19 13.05
C TYR A 161 -15.59 -4.91 12.18
N GLU A 162 -16.55 -5.58 12.81
CA GLU A 162 -17.61 -6.32 12.10
C GLU A 162 -18.41 -5.39 11.19
N SER A 163 -18.78 -4.19 11.65
CA SER A 163 -19.51 -3.22 10.83
C SER A 163 -18.73 -2.75 9.58
N LEU A 164 -17.39 -2.76 9.63
CA LEU A 164 -16.56 -2.39 8.47
C LEU A 164 -16.57 -3.47 7.38
N LEU A 165 -16.91 -4.71 7.74
CA LEU A 165 -16.93 -5.84 6.80
C LEU A 165 -18.32 -6.09 6.19
N GLU A 166 -19.38 -5.50 6.74
CA GLU A 166 -20.78 -5.78 6.36
C GLU A 166 -21.13 -5.44 4.89
N ASN A 167 -20.34 -4.62 4.19
CA ASN A 167 -20.60 -4.28 2.79
C ASN A 167 -19.56 -4.89 1.83
N PRO A 168 -19.81 -6.08 1.26
CA PRO A 168 -18.86 -6.75 0.34
C PRO A 168 -18.70 -6.03 -1.02
N HIS A 169 -19.55 -5.05 -1.33
CA HIS A 169 -19.43 -4.24 -2.55
C HIS A 169 -18.58 -2.98 -2.37
N ASP A 170 -18.16 -2.69 -1.15
CA ASP A 170 -17.22 -1.61 -0.89
C ASP A 170 -15.78 -2.11 -1.14
N PRO A 171 -14.99 -1.45 -2.02
CA PRO A 171 -13.59 -1.83 -2.24
C PRO A 171 -12.76 -1.91 -0.95
N PHE A 172 -13.12 -1.14 0.09
CA PHE A 172 -12.47 -1.28 1.39
C PHE A 172 -12.71 -2.64 2.03
N SER A 173 -13.92 -3.18 1.97
CA SER A 173 -14.23 -4.51 2.49
C SER A 173 -13.47 -5.59 1.71
N THR A 174 -13.40 -5.47 0.38
CA THR A 174 -12.59 -6.38 -0.46
C THR A 174 -11.11 -6.34 -0.10
N PHE A 175 -10.53 -5.15 0.08
CA PHE A 175 -9.11 -5.02 0.44
C PHE A 175 -8.84 -5.60 1.82
N ASN A 176 -9.70 -5.31 2.79
CA ASN A 176 -9.59 -5.86 4.13
C ASN A 176 -9.76 -7.37 4.14
N HIS A 177 -10.60 -7.95 3.26
CA HIS A 177 -10.74 -9.39 3.14
C HIS A 177 -9.43 -10.09 2.74
N HIS A 178 -8.72 -9.56 1.73
CA HIS A 178 -7.45 -10.13 1.30
C HIS A 178 -6.35 -9.98 2.36
N ILE A 179 -6.24 -8.81 2.98
CA ILE A 179 -5.29 -8.52 4.06
C ILE A 179 -5.60 -9.38 5.30
N SER A 180 -6.87 -9.58 5.63
CA SER A 180 -7.29 -10.39 6.77
C SER A 180 -7.20 -11.89 6.52
N GLY A 181 -7.21 -12.31 5.25
CA GLY A 181 -7.41 -13.71 4.87
C GLY A 181 -8.80 -14.22 5.25
N GLY A 182 -9.79 -13.33 5.34
CA GLY A 182 -11.16 -13.65 5.77
C GLY A 182 -11.32 -13.93 7.27
N ARG A 183 -10.29 -13.68 8.09
CA ARG A 183 -10.35 -13.89 9.54
C ARG A 183 -11.30 -12.91 10.23
N ASP A 184 -12.07 -13.42 11.17
CA ASP A 184 -12.90 -12.59 12.06
C ASP A 184 -12.08 -11.94 13.17
N TYR A 185 -12.74 -11.08 13.96
CA TYR A 185 -12.08 -10.33 15.04
C TYR A 185 -11.45 -11.26 16.08
N ASP A 186 -12.19 -12.27 16.54
CA ASP A 186 -11.72 -13.15 17.61
C ASP A 186 -10.52 -13.99 17.15
N THR A 187 -10.53 -14.47 15.91
CA THR A 187 -9.40 -15.19 15.30
C THR A 187 -8.16 -14.30 15.25
N TRP A 188 -8.32 -13.04 14.82
CA TRP A 188 -7.21 -12.10 14.79
C TRP A 188 -6.62 -11.79 16.15
N MET A 189 -7.43 -11.74 17.20
CA MET A 189 -6.96 -11.43 18.54
C MET A 189 -6.31 -12.64 19.24
N ASN A 190 -6.72 -13.86 18.89
CA ASN A 190 -6.22 -15.09 19.50
C ASN A 190 -4.98 -15.66 18.80
N ASP A 191 -4.94 -15.62 17.46
CA ASP A 191 -3.88 -16.23 16.64
C ASP A 191 -2.92 -15.15 16.09
N PHE A 192 -2.77 -14.04 16.81
CA PHE A 192 -1.91 -12.96 16.39
C PHE A 192 -0.43 -13.33 16.52
N GLU A 193 0.19 -13.70 15.41
CA GLU A 193 1.64 -13.72 15.28
C GLU A 193 2.11 -12.33 14.83
N SER A 194 2.70 -11.55 15.75
CA SER A 194 3.24 -10.23 15.41
C SER A 194 4.54 -10.28 14.60
N ASP A 195 4.91 -11.42 14.03
CA ASP A 195 6.18 -11.52 13.34
C ASP A 195 6.11 -10.77 12.00
N VAL A 196 6.55 -9.51 12.04
CA VAL A 196 6.46 -8.51 10.97
C VAL A 196 7.17 -8.96 9.69
N PHE A 197 8.01 -10.01 9.78
CA PHE A 197 8.90 -10.42 8.71
C PHE A 197 8.85 -11.91 8.35
N ALA A 198 8.13 -12.76 9.10
CA ALA A 198 8.23 -14.21 8.92
C ALA A 198 6.92 -14.95 8.62
N GLY A 199 5.75 -14.42 9.02
CA GLY A 199 4.49 -15.20 8.98
C GLY A 199 3.93 -15.46 7.57
N GLU A 200 3.95 -14.44 6.69
CA GLU A 200 3.32 -14.51 5.36
C GLU A 200 4.20 -13.87 4.27
N THR A 201 5.31 -14.53 3.95
CA THR A 201 6.08 -14.22 2.73
C THR A 201 5.39 -14.83 1.51
N ILE A 202 5.47 -14.20 0.34
CA ILE A 202 4.86 -14.75 -0.89
C ILE A 202 5.45 -16.14 -1.19
N LEU A 203 6.78 -16.28 -1.06
CA LEU A 203 7.47 -17.56 -1.22
C LEU A 203 7.04 -18.60 -0.16
N GLY A 204 6.74 -18.17 1.06
CA GLY A 204 6.22 -19.04 2.11
C GLY A 204 4.81 -19.54 1.80
N MET A 205 3.93 -18.64 1.35
CA MET A 205 2.56 -18.95 0.97
C MET A 205 2.51 -19.95 -0.19
N GLN A 206 3.46 -19.90 -1.12
CA GLN A 206 3.57 -20.88 -2.21
C GLN A 206 3.82 -22.32 -1.77
N LYS A 207 4.26 -22.53 -0.52
CA LYS A 207 4.57 -23.87 0.01
C LYS A 207 3.36 -24.56 0.65
N SER A 208 2.26 -23.86 0.86
CA SER A 208 1.04 -24.42 1.46
C SER A 208 -0.13 -24.32 0.50
N LYS A 209 -1.07 -25.27 0.58
CA LYS A 209 -2.28 -25.27 -0.24
C LYS A 209 -3.11 -24.00 0.01
N GLN A 210 -3.33 -23.66 1.27
CA GLN A 210 -4.08 -22.47 1.68
C GLN A 210 -3.41 -21.17 1.23
N GLY A 211 -2.07 -21.09 1.32
CA GLY A 211 -1.33 -19.91 0.85
C GLY A 211 -1.43 -19.73 -0.65
N MET A 212 -1.29 -20.82 -1.42
CA MET A 212 -1.50 -20.80 -2.88
C MET A 212 -2.91 -20.39 -3.26
N GLU A 213 -3.94 -20.94 -2.63
CA GLU A 213 -5.35 -20.58 -2.90
C GLU A 213 -5.60 -19.07 -2.70
N ARG A 214 -5.04 -18.48 -1.63
CA ARG A 214 -5.12 -17.03 -1.38
C ARG A 214 -4.36 -16.20 -2.43
N LEU A 215 -3.19 -16.65 -2.86
CA LEU A 215 -2.42 -15.99 -3.91
C LEU A 215 -3.16 -16.01 -5.25
N GLU A 216 -3.77 -17.14 -5.61
CA GLU A 216 -4.57 -17.26 -6.83
C GLU A 216 -5.84 -16.40 -6.78
N GLU A 217 -6.51 -16.33 -5.63
CA GLU A 217 -7.67 -15.46 -5.43
C GLU A 217 -7.30 -13.99 -5.58
N LEU A 218 -6.20 -13.56 -4.95
CA LEU A 218 -5.66 -12.23 -5.13
C LEU A 218 -5.33 -11.96 -6.61
N GLY A 219 -4.70 -12.90 -7.31
CA GLY A 219 -4.36 -12.78 -8.72
C GLY A 219 -5.58 -12.50 -9.60
N ARG A 220 -6.64 -13.32 -9.46
CA ARG A 220 -7.91 -13.14 -10.19
C ARG A 220 -8.54 -11.77 -9.92
N GLU A 221 -8.48 -11.32 -8.67
CA GLU A 221 -9.04 -10.04 -8.27
C GLU A 221 -8.23 -8.86 -8.84
N LEU A 222 -6.91 -8.93 -8.79
CA LEU A 222 -6.04 -7.91 -9.39
C LEU A 222 -6.20 -7.85 -10.91
N GLU A 223 -6.28 -8.99 -11.61
CA GLU A 223 -6.58 -9.04 -13.04
C GLU A 223 -7.89 -8.30 -13.34
N ARG A 224 -8.97 -8.66 -12.62
CA ARG A 224 -10.28 -8.02 -12.76
C ARG A 224 -10.22 -6.50 -12.54
N MET A 225 -9.51 -6.06 -11.53
CA MET A 225 -9.41 -4.65 -11.15
C MET A 225 -8.60 -3.81 -12.15
N TYR A 226 -7.51 -4.37 -12.67
CA TYR A 226 -6.59 -3.68 -13.57
C TYR A 226 -6.98 -3.79 -15.06
N GLN A 227 -7.84 -4.75 -15.41
CA GLN A 227 -8.32 -4.98 -16.77
C GLN A 227 -8.73 -3.70 -17.52
N PRO A 228 -9.51 -2.76 -16.93
CA PRO A 228 -9.91 -1.54 -17.65
C PRO A 228 -8.74 -0.64 -18.04
N PHE A 229 -7.65 -0.64 -17.24
CA PHE A 229 -6.44 0.13 -17.53
C PHE A 229 -5.64 -0.50 -18.66
N VAL A 230 -5.57 -1.84 -18.69
CA VAL A 230 -4.91 -2.60 -19.75
C VAL A 230 -5.63 -2.36 -21.08
N GLU A 231 -6.95 -2.51 -21.12
CA GLU A 231 -7.75 -2.26 -22.34
C GLU A 231 -7.59 -0.82 -22.85
N HIS A 232 -7.56 0.15 -21.93
CA HIS A 232 -7.33 1.55 -22.30
C HIS A 232 -5.93 1.77 -22.88
N ALA A 233 -4.90 1.18 -22.28
CA ALA A 233 -3.53 1.25 -22.77
C ALA A 233 -3.39 0.61 -24.16
N GLU A 234 -3.98 -0.56 -24.37
CA GLU A 234 -4.01 -1.25 -25.67
C GLU A 234 -4.70 -0.39 -26.73
N LYS A 235 -5.82 0.23 -26.41
CA LYS A 235 -6.51 1.15 -27.32
C LYS A 235 -5.64 2.33 -27.72
N ILE A 236 -4.93 2.96 -26.77
CA ILE A 236 -4.00 4.06 -27.07
C ILE A 236 -2.87 3.60 -27.99
N LEU A 237 -2.32 2.39 -27.75
CA LEU A 237 -1.25 1.84 -28.58
C LEU A 237 -1.73 1.58 -30.02
N LEU A 238 -2.94 1.05 -30.19
CA LEU A 238 -3.56 0.82 -31.49
C LEU A 238 -3.86 2.13 -32.24
N GLU A 239 -4.30 3.18 -31.54
CA GLU A 239 -4.58 4.49 -32.13
C GLU A 239 -3.31 5.26 -32.52
N LYS A 240 -2.19 5.05 -31.81
CA LYS A 240 -0.91 5.74 -32.07
C LYS A 240 -0.01 5.04 -33.09
N MET A 241 -0.35 3.84 -33.54
CA MET A 241 0.38 3.13 -34.60
C MET A 241 -0.43 3.09 -35.91
N PRO A 242 -0.28 4.09 -36.81
CA PRO A 242 -0.91 4.05 -38.12
C PRO A 242 -0.15 3.04 -39.00
N GLY A 243 -0.59 1.79 -38.99
CA GLY A 243 0.01 0.71 -39.77
C GLY A 243 0.02 -0.60 -38.98
N GLY A 244 -1.11 -1.31 -38.99
CA GLY A 244 -1.38 -2.44 -38.11
C GLY A 244 -0.27 -3.49 -38.02
N LEU A 245 0.25 -3.68 -36.82
CA LEU A 245 0.56 -5.04 -36.37
C LEU A 245 -0.73 -5.61 -35.77
N LYS A 246 -1.24 -6.68 -36.37
CA LYS A 246 -2.15 -7.59 -35.67
C LYS A 246 -1.38 -8.12 -34.45
N VAL A 247 -1.68 -7.58 -33.28
CA VAL A 247 -1.26 -8.20 -32.03
C VAL A 247 -2.01 -9.53 -31.96
N ALA A 248 -1.28 -10.63 -32.15
CA ALA A 248 -1.80 -11.95 -31.78
C ALA A 248 -2.12 -11.90 -30.28
N GLY A 249 -3.38 -12.16 -29.92
CA GLY A 249 -3.88 -11.94 -28.57
C GLY A 249 -3.05 -12.68 -27.50
N PRO A 250 -2.84 -12.09 -26.31
CA PRO A 250 -2.06 -12.69 -25.26
C PRO A 250 -2.95 -13.63 -24.43
N HIS A 251 -3.40 -14.74 -25.02
CA HIS A 251 -4.03 -15.80 -24.22
C HIS A 251 -3.48 -17.22 -24.49
N SER A 252 -2.59 -17.42 -25.48
CA SER A 252 -1.96 -18.74 -25.71
C SER A 252 -0.52 -18.85 -25.21
N ASP A 253 0.26 -17.76 -25.24
CA ASP A 253 1.72 -17.89 -25.18
C ASP A 253 2.29 -17.78 -23.74
N LEU A 254 1.58 -17.11 -22.83
CA LEU A 254 1.97 -17.08 -21.41
C LEU A 254 1.64 -18.41 -20.71
N LEU A 255 0.55 -19.09 -21.09
CA LEU A 255 0.23 -20.42 -20.59
C LEU A 255 1.16 -21.49 -21.17
N SER A 256 1.64 -21.34 -22.41
CA SER A 256 2.62 -22.27 -22.99
C SER A 256 4.02 -22.12 -22.38
N ALA A 257 4.43 -20.91 -22.02
CA ALA A 257 5.70 -20.64 -21.33
C ALA A 257 5.72 -21.19 -19.88
N VAL A 258 4.59 -21.16 -19.18
CA VAL A 258 4.44 -21.78 -17.85
C VAL A 258 4.36 -23.32 -17.96
N ALA A 259 3.74 -23.85 -19.01
CA ALA A 259 3.71 -25.29 -19.28
C ALA A 259 5.11 -25.86 -19.64
N THR A 260 5.91 -25.14 -20.43
CA THR A 260 7.28 -25.56 -20.78
C THR A 260 8.26 -25.45 -19.62
N MET A 261 8.05 -24.53 -18.66
CA MET A 261 8.84 -24.48 -17.43
C MET A 261 8.52 -25.61 -16.45
N ASN A 262 7.30 -26.16 -16.46
CA ASN A 262 6.93 -27.31 -15.62
C ASN A 262 7.39 -28.66 -16.19
N ASP A 263 7.46 -28.82 -17.52
CA ASP A 263 8.04 -30.03 -18.13
C ASP A 263 9.57 -30.10 -18.00
N GLY A 264 10.25 -28.94 -18.01
CA GLY A 264 11.71 -28.87 -17.80
C GLY A 264 12.17 -29.26 -16.38
N ARG A 265 11.28 -29.19 -15.38
CA ARG A 265 11.57 -29.62 -14.00
C ARG A 265 11.32 -31.12 -13.77
N ARG A 266 10.38 -31.75 -14.48
CA ARG A 266 10.19 -33.21 -14.41
C ARG A 266 11.28 -34.01 -15.11
N GLY A 267 11.98 -33.41 -16.08
CA GLY A 267 13.09 -34.06 -16.79
C GLY A 267 14.43 -34.10 -16.04
N ARG A 268 14.62 -33.33 -14.96
CA ARG A 268 15.91 -33.26 -14.22
C ARG A 268 15.95 -34.01 -12.89
N GLU A 269 14.87 -34.69 -12.51
CA GLU A 269 14.85 -35.57 -11.31
C GLU A 269 15.06 -37.05 -11.64
N GLN A 270 15.28 -37.43 -12.91
CA GLN A 270 15.59 -38.82 -13.30
C GLN A 270 17.04 -39.06 -13.76
N GLU A 271 17.90 -38.03 -13.84
CA GLU A 271 19.33 -38.20 -14.12
C GLU A 271 20.15 -37.91 -12.85
N GLY A 272 20.00 -38.79 -11.85
CA GLY A 272 20.71 -38.70 -10.57
C GLY A 272 20.70 -40.00 -9.78
N VAL A 273 20.57 -41.14 -10.45
CA VAL A 273 20.83 -42.46 -9.86
C VAL A 273 21.55 -43.30 -10.91
N ARG A 274 22.88 -43.28 -10.84
CA ARG A 274 23.77 -44.43 -11.08
C ARG A 274 25.17 -44.07 -10.61
#